data_AF-A0AAP9EDN7-F1
#
_entry.id   AF-A0AAP9EDN7-F1
#
_cell.length_a   1.000
_cell.length_b   1.000
_cell.length_c   1.000
_cell.angle_alpha   90.00
_cell.angle_beta   90.00
_cell.angle_gamma   90.00
#
_symmetry.space_group_name_H-M   'P 1'
#
loop_
_entity.id
_entity.type
_entity.pdbx_description
1 polymer ?
#
loop_
_entity_poly.entity_id
_entity_poly.type
_entity_poly.pdbx_seq_one_letter_code
_entity_poly.pdbx_strand_id
1 'polypeptide(L)'
;MSYETYDSNESMMVKLKQGGSNYDLVFPSEPYVAKLAQENLLAPLDHQKIRGLENLDPMLLNHAFDPNNRYSLPYFWGNNRDHV
;
A
#
# COMPACT_ATOMS: atom_id res chain seq x y z
N MET A 1 -15.91 -12.18 -4.60
CA MET A 1 -14.93 -11.32 -3.91
C MET A 1 -14.31 -12.14 -2.80
N SER A 2 -13.02 -12.42 -2.88
CA SER A 2 -12.27 -13.14 -1.84
C SER A 2 -11.61 -12.12 -0.93
N TYR A 3 -11.64 -12.36 0.38
CA TYR A 3 -10.98 -11.51 1.37
C TYR A 3 -10.13 -12.38 2.27
N GLU A 4 -8.87 -12.00 2.42
CA GLU A 4 -7.90 -12.72 3.24
C GLU A 4 -7.15 -11.71 4.11
N THR A 5 -6.90 -12.09 5.35
CA THR A 5 -6.16 -11.28 6.32
C THR A 5 -4.75 -11.81 6.53
N TYR A 6 -3.92 -10.95 7.08
CA TYR A 6 -2.56 -11.24 7.52
C TYR A 6 -2.30 -10.50 8.82
N ASP A 7 -1.43 -11.07 9.64
CA ASP A 7 -1.03 -10.56 10.95
C ASP A 7 0.15 -9.58 10.86
N SER A 8 0.91 -9.62 9.76
CA SER A 8 2.09 -8.78 9.54
C SER A 8 2.33 -8.46 8.05
N ASN A 9 3.12 -7.42 7.80
CA ASN A 9 3.53 -7.06 6.44
C ASN A 9 4.43 -8.13 5.81
N GLU A 10 5.25 -8.78 6.64
CA GLU A 10 6.13 -9.88 6.27
C GLU A 10 5.31 -11.08 5.75
N SER A 11 4.27 -11.48 6.49
CA SER A 11 3.35 -12.55 6.08
C SER A 11 2.68 -12.24 4.74
N MET A 12 2.23 -11.00 4.54
CA MET A 12 1.64 -10.55 3.26
C MET A 12 2.63 -10.60 2.10
N MET A 13 3.87 -10.12 2.30
CA MET A 13 4.90 -10.14 1.27
C MET A 13 5.28 -11.58 0.87
N VAL A 14 5.36 -12.51 1.82
CA VAL A 14 5.61 -13.94 1.53
C VAL A 14 4.51 -14.51 0.64
N LYS A 15 3.24 -14.22 0.91
CA LYS A 15 2.11 -14.69 0.09
C LYS A 15 2.16 -14.11 -1.34
N LEU A 16 2.48 -12.83 -1.48
CA LEU A 16 2.65 -12.21 -2.80
C LEU A 16 3.77 -12.90 -3.62
N LYS A 17 4.90 -13.19 -2.99
CA LYS A 17 6.06 -13.83 -3.64
C LYS A 17 5.83 -15.28 -4.03
N GLN A 18 5.04 -16.01 -3.26
CA GLN A 18 4.75 -17.42 -3.52
C GLN A 18 3.93 -17.63 -4.81
N GLY A 19 3.45 -16.57 -5.46
CA GLY A 19 2.90 -16.60 -6.81
C GLY A 19 1.59 -17.37 -6.98
N GLY A 20 1.04 -17.89 -5.88
CA GLY A 20 -0.23 -18.65 -5.86
C GLY A 20 -1.47 -17.80 -5.63
N SER A 21 -1.29 -16.52 -5.26
CA SER A 21 -2.40 -15.65 -4.86
C SER A 21 -2.44 -14.38 -5.73
N ASN A 22 -3.44 -14.35 -6.62
CA ASN A 22 -3.81 -13.20 -7.45
C ASN A 22 -4.57 -12.18 -6.58
N TYR A 23 -3.86 -11.41 -5.76
CA TYR A 23 -4.47 -10.31 -5.02
C TYR A 23 -4.66 -9.11 -5.95
N ASP A 24 -5.89 -8.62 -6.05
CA ASP A 24 -6.16 -7.37 -6.76
C ASP A 24 -5.75 -6.14 -5.92
N LEU A 25 -5.82 -6.24 -4.59
CA LEU A 25 -5.52 -5.18 -3.63
C LEU A 25 -4.79 -5.73 -2.40
N VAL A 26 -3.83 -4.97 -1.89
CA VAL A 26 -3.12 -5.21 -0.64
C VAL A 26 -2.99 -3.91 0.16
N PHE A 27 -2.82 -4.01 1.48
CA PHE A 27 -2.76 -2.86 2.39
C PHE A 27 -1.42 -2.87 3.18
N PRO A 28 -0.29 -2.58 2.53
CA PRO A 28 1.01 -2.50 3.17
C PRO A 28 1.16 -1.23 4.03
N SER A 29 2.09 -1.27 5.00
CA SER A 29 2.63 -0.06 5.63
C SER A 29 3.63 0.67 4.72
N GLU A 30 3.89 1.94 4.99
CA GLU A 30 4.80 2.81 4.21
C GLU A 30 6.13 2.16 3.81
N PRO A 31 6.95 1.58 4.72
CA PRO A 31 8.23 0.99 4.33
C PRO A 31 8.07 -0.25 3.43
N TYR A 32 6.90 -0.89 3.46
CA TYR A 32 6.61 -2.06 2.61
C TYR A 32 6.17 -1.69 1.21
N VAL A 33 5.55 -0.51 1.00
CA VAL A 33 5.26 -0.01 -0.36
C VAL A 33 6.56 0.06 -1.18
N ALA A 34 7.59 0.71 -0.63
CA ALA A 34 8.88 0.87 -1.31
C ALA A 34 9.54 -0.49 -1.63
N LYS A 35 9.52 -1.44 -0.68
CA LYS A 35 10.08 -2.78 -0.88
C LYS A 35 9.34 -3.56 -1.98
N LEU A 36 8.02 -3.56 -1.95
CA LEU A 36 7.19 -4.25 -2.93
C LEU A 36 7.36 -3.65 -4.34
N ALA A 37 7.48 -2.32 -4.44
CA ALA A 37 7.76 -1.65 -5.70
C ALA A 37 9.15 -2.03 -6.26
N GLN A 38 10.19 -2.09 -5.40
CA GLN A 38 11.55 -2.50 -5.80
C GLN A 38 11.60 -3.95 -6.31
N GLU A 39 10.75 -4.82 -5.77
CA GLU A 39 10.67 -6.22 -6.18
C GLU A 39 9.69 -6.46 -7.34
N ASN A 40 9.15 -5.40 -7.94
CA ASN A 40 8.16 -5.46 -9.02
C ASN A 40 6.88 -6.23 -8.66
N LEU A 41 6.48 -6.18 -7.39
CA LEU A 41 5.26 -6.82 -6.89
C LEU A 41 4.04 -5.88 -6.92
N LEU A 42 4.22 -4.61 -7.30
CA LEU A 42 3.14 -3.62 -7.42
C LEU A 42 3.01 -3.13 -8.87
N ALA A 43 1.77 -3.05 -9.35
CA ALA A 43 1.44 -2.33 -10.57
C ALA A 43 1.30 -0.82 -10.26
N PRO A 44 1.76 0.07 -11.16
CA PRO A 44 1.51 1.50 -11.00
C PRO A 44 0.01 1.80 -11.12
N LEU A 45 -0.45 2.75 -10.31
CA LEU A 45 -1.83 3.21 -10.31
C LEU A 45 -2.11 4.07 -11.54
N ASP A 46 -3.22 3.80 -12.21
CA ASP A 46 -3.77 4.69 -13.23
C ASP A 46 -4.71 5.70 -12.55
N HIS A 47 -4.14 6.85 -12.18
CA HIS A 47 -4.88 7.90 -11.47
C HIS A 47 -6.09 8.44 -12.24
N GLN A 48 -6.12 8.30 -13.57
CA GLN A 48 -7.28 8.71 -14.37
C GLN A 48 -8.51 7.82 -14.13
N LYS A 49 -8.30 6.59 -13.63
CA LYS A 49 -9.36 5.64 -13.28
C LYS A 49 -9.83 5.76 -11.83
N ILE A 50 -9.16 6.57 -11.01
CA ILE A 50 -9.46 6.70 -9.59
C ILE A 50 -10.22 8.02 -9.38
N ARG A 51 -11.47 7.92 -8.93
CA ARG A 51 -12.29 9.08 -8.56
C ARG A 51 -12.10 9.40 -7.08
N GLY A 52 -12.12 10.68 -6.70
CA GLY A 52 -12.05 11.09 -5.31
C GLY A 52 -10.64 11.27 -4.77
N LEU A 53 -9.61 11.32 -5.63
CA LEU A 53 -8.24 11.66 -5.23
C LEU A 53 -8.16 13.05 -4.57
N GLU A 54 -9.05 13.95 -4.97
CA GLU A 54 -9.23 15.28 -4.40
C GLU A 54 -9.69 15.28 -2.93
N ASN A 55 -10.22 14.15 -2.43
CA ASN A 55 -10.65 14.01 -1.04
C ASN A 55 -9.52 13.54 -0.11
N LEU A 56 -8.35 13.23 -0.66
CA LEU A 56 -7.20 12.78 0.13
C LEU A 56 -6.50 13.98 0.76
N ASP A 57 -6.06 13.82 2.01
CA ASP A 57 -5.28 14.84 2.70
C ASP A 57 -3.92 15.01 1.99
N PRO A 58 -3.61 16.21 1.46
CA PRO A 58 -2.33 16.47 0.79
C PRO A 58 -1.10 16.18 1.65
N MET A 59 -1.23 16.19 2.99
CA MET A 59 -0.14 15.84 3.90
C MET A 59 0.27 14.36 3.84
N LEU A 60 -0.61 13.49 3.34
CA LEU A 60 -0.40 12.05 3.22
C LEU A 60 0.02 11.60 1.82
N LEU A 61 0.27 12.56 0.93
CA LEU A 61 0.57 12.33 -0.47
C LEU A 61 2.03 12.68 -0.78
N ASN A 62 2.56 12.09 -1.86
CA ASN A 62 3.88 12.37 -2.42
C ASN A 62 5.04 12.19 -1.41
N HIS A 63 4.95 11.18 -0.55
CA HIS A 63 6.03 10.82 0.36
C HIS A 63 7.22 10.18 -0.37
N ALA A 64 8.41 10.26 0.24
CA ALA A 64 9.65 9.76 -0.35
C ALA A 64 9.65 8.25 -0.67
N PHE A 65 8.81 7.45 0.01
CA PHE A 65 8.70 6.01 -0.24
C PHE A 65 7.90 5.69 -1.52
N ASP A 66 7.04 6.62 -1.98
CA ASP A 66 6.24 6.48 -3.19
C ASP A 66 5.96 7.86 -3.83
N PRO A 67 6.95 8.46 -4.52
CA PRO A 67 6.82 9.76 -5.14
C PRO A 67 5.65 9.79 -6.14
N ASN A 68 4.88 10.86 -6.09
CA ASN A 68 3.64 11.06 -6.85
C ASN A 68 2.58 9.98 -6.63
N ASN A 69 2.63 9.23 -5.51
CA ASN A 69 1.67 8.15 -5.23
C ASN A 69 1.55 7.16 -6.40
N ARG A 70 2.70 6.80 -6.99
CA ARG A 70 2.78 5.99 -8.19
C ARG A 70 2.21 4.59 -7.96
N TYR A 71 2.38 4.03 -6.76
CA TYR A 71 1.98 2.66 -6.44
C TYR A 71 0.91 2.56 -5.34
N SER A 72 0.73 3.61 -4.52
CA SER A 72 -0.08 3.52 -3.30
C SER A 72 -0.90 4.79 -3.02
N LEU A 73 -2.03 4.60 -2.34
CA LEU A 73 -2.87 5.66 -1.78
C LEU A 73 -3.08 5.41 -0.28
N PRO A 74 -3.21 6.46 0.54
CA PRO A 74 -3.42 6.32 1.98
C PRO A 74 -4.78 5.70 2.30
N TYR A 75 -4.81 4.76 3.23
CA TYR A 75 -6.04 4.16 3.77
C TYR A 75 -6.30 4.61 5.21
N PHE A 76 -5.33 4.40 6.09
CA PHE A 76 -5.30 4.96 7.45
C PHE A 76 -3.89 5.40 7.79
N TRP A 77 -3.77 6.39 8.68
CA TRP A 77 -2.50 6.85 9.23
C TRP A 77 -2.64 7.04 10.74
N GLY A 78 -1.51 6.95 11.43
CA GLY A 78 -1.43 7.13 12.87
C GLY A 78 0.01 7.05 13.33
N ASN A 79 0.27 7.49 14.55
CA ASN A 79 1.53 7.25 15.24
C ASN A 79 1.28 6.30 16.41
N ASN A 80 2.27 5.48 16.74
CA ASN A 80 2.26 4.76 18.01
C ASN A 80 2.58 5.76 19.13
N ARG A 81 1.62 6.58 19.51
CA ARG A 81 1.69 7.39 20.74
C ARG A 81 0.90 6.72 21.85
N ASP A 82 1.31 5.50 22.19
CA ASP A 82 0.91 4.85 23.44
C ASP A 82 2.02 5.06 24.47
N HIS A 83 1.97 6.25 25.09
CA HIS A 83 2.49 6.50 26.42
C HIS A 83 1.52 7.43 27.16
N VAL A 84 0.31 6.95 27.47
CA VAL A 84 -0.41 7.23 28.73
C VAL A 84 -1.30 6.04 29.05
#